data_AF-N4X7Y9-F1
#
_entry.id   AF-N4X7Y9-F1
#
_cell.length_a   1.000
_cell.length_b   1.000
_cell.length_c   1.000
_cell.angle_alpha   90.00
_cell.angle_beta   90.00
_cell.angle_gamma   90.00
#
_symmetry.space_group_name_H-M   'P 1'
#
loop_
_entity.id
_entity.type
_entity.pdbx_description
1 polymer ?
#
loop_
_entity_poly.entity_id
_entity_poly.type
_entity_poly.pdbx_seq_one_letter_code
_entity_poly.pdbx_strand_id
1 'polypeptide(L)'
;MSNHPAVVLNSTSGIPHLEYSLRTRKLRIGIFWGFFFIDSVALPVLLYFILWYGTNLAHQTVFGIITALMGGTAIFEYFERFWRLWKKNSTCQVLGASRYSCDFFQWNLTFIFAAIIALLVVGTLPKEPMVRLLALPLPTVLALLGLELSILELGYMYRWRSPFQISSVSRGQIMRPSIYFIVEDIVAVDGDGATSFRIRLNERYQASPYFRKMLHQLSLFWALPAMVVAVGTTFLVFSLKRDLSYVLGWVVPFTWAAIWAVTTIKWVQRELRIEQMLWDQDIPGQT
;
A
#
# COMPACT_ATOMS: atom_id res chain seq x y z
N MET A 1 30.98 -23.37 20.15
CA MET A 1 30.27 -22.42 21.04
C MET A 1 30.52 -21.03 20.51
N SER A 2 29.53 -20.46 19.83
CA SER A 2 29.63 -19.19 19.09
C SER A 2 29.20 -18.05 20.01
N ASN A 3 30.14 -17.21 20.41
CA ASN A 3 29.88 -15.98 21.17
C ASN A 3 29.12 -14.99 20.27
N HIS A 4 27.80 -14.94 20.42
CA HIS A 4 27.02 -13.79 19.98
C HIS A 4 27.31 -12.63 20.94
N PRO A 5 27.76 -11.45 20.46
CA PRO A 5 27.83 -10.29 21.31
C PRO A 5 26.41 -9.92 21.74
N ALA A 6 26.20 -9.89 23.05
CA ALA A 6 24.99 -9.36 23.65
C ALA A 6 24.82 -7.91 23.16
N VAL A 7 23.69 -7.64 22.47
CA VAL A 7 23.28 -6.28 22.15
C VAL A 7 23.07 -5.57 23.48
N VAL A 8 23.96 -4.64 23.79
CA VAL A 8 23.81 -3.72 24.91
C VAL A 8 22.57 -2.87 24.60
N LEU A 9 21.45 -3.20 25.24
CA LEU A 9 20.29 -2.33 25.29
C LEU A 9 20.69 -1.12 26.13
N ASN A 10 21.17 -0.06 25.46
CA ASN A 10 21.16 1.25 26.08
C ASN A 10 19.70 1.58 26.36
N SER A 11 19.28 1.42 27.62
CA SER A 11 18.00 1.92 28.11
C SER A 11 18.06 3.45 28.11
N THR A 12 17.97 4.06 26.93
CA THR A 12 17.49 5.43 26.84
C THR A 12 16.07 5.42 27.42
N SER A 13 15.84 6.15 28.50
CA SER A 13 14.56 6.29 29.20
C SER A 13 13.42 6.89 28.35
N GLY A 14 13.64 7.10 27.05
CA GLY A 14 12.66 7.63 26.10
C GLY A 14 11.95 6.55 25.29
N ILE A 15 10.79 6.89 24.74
CA ILE A 15 10.03 6.02 23.83
C ILE A 15 10.88 5.62 22.61
N PRO A 16 10.82 4.36 22.12
CA PRO A 16 11.54 3.97 20.92
C PRO A 16 11.16 4.86 19.72
N HIS A 17 12.10 5.69 19.27
CA HIS A 17 11.90 6.58 18.13
C HIS A 17 11.98 5.79 16.82
N LEU A 18 11.15 6.17 15.84
CA LEU A 18 11.19 5.55 14.51
C LEU A 18 12.37 6.03 13.66
N GLU A 19 13.00 7.15 14.05
CA GLU A 19 14.10 7.83 13.35
C GLU A 19 13.87 7.96 11.83
N TYR A 20 12.62 8.23 11.47
CA TYR A 20 12.19 8.32 10.08
C TYR A 20 11.31 9.55 9.88
N SER A 21 11.61 10.34 8.85
CA SER A 21 10.86 11.56 8.55
C SER A 21 10.49 11.63 7.07
N LEU A 22 9.19 11.78 6.82
CA LEU A 22 8.67 12.05 5.48
C LEU A 22 8.90 13.51 5.05
N ARG A 23 9.24 14.42 5.99
CA ARG A 23 9.35 15.86 5.71
C ARG A 23 10.48 16.19 4.74
N THR A 24 11.60 15.49 4.86
CA THR A 24 12.78 15.65 4.00
C THR A 24 12.55 15.10 2.60
N ARG A 25 11.51 14.27 2.39
CA ARG A 25 11.24 13.54 1.14
C ARG A 25 9.94 13.97 0.45
N LYS A 26 9.28 15.04 0.92
CA LYS A 26 7.98 15.52 0.40
C LYS A 26 7.99 15.80 -1.10
N LEU A 27 9.05 16.44 -1.61
CA LEU A 27 9.16 16.74 -3.03
C LEU A 27 9.23 15.45 -3.87
N ARG A 28 10.06 14.49 -3.46
CA ARG A 28 10.19 13.19 -4.12
C ARG A 28 8.85 12.43 -4.13
N ILE A 29 8.16 12.41 -2.99
CA ILE A 29 6.83 11.79 -2.86
C ILE A 29 5.82 12.51 -3.77
N GLY A 30 5.82 13.84 -3.79
CA GLY A 30 4.91 14.63 -4.64
C GLY A 30 5.15 14.41 -6.13
N ILE A 31 6.41 14.36 -6.56
CA ILE A 31 6.77 14.06 -7.95
C ILE A 31 6.31 12.65 -8.33
N PHE A 32 6.59 11.65 -7.50
CA PHE A 32 6.16 10.27 -7.73
C PHE A 32 4.63 10.16 -7.89
N TRP A 33 3.87 10.71 -6.93
CA TRP A 33 2.41 10.67 -7.00
C TRP A 33 1.84 11.49 -8.16
N GLY A 34 2.54 12.55 -8.59
CA GLY A 34 2.22 13.30 -9.79
C GLY A 34 2.33 12.45 -11.06
N PHE A 35 3.46 11.78 -11.26
CA PHE A 35 3.64 10.85 -12.38
C PHE A 35 2.65 9.69 -12.31
N PHE A 36 2.46 9.12 -11.12
CA PHE A 36 1.53 8.02 -10.91
C PHE A 36 0.08 8.41 -11.24
N PHE A 37 -0.35 9.63 -10.89
CA PHE A 37 -1.66 10.16 -11.28
C PHE A 37 -1.78 10.35 -12.80
N ILE A 38 -0.76 10.94 -13.43
CA ILE A 38 -0.76 11.14 -14.88
C ILE A 38 -0.88 9.80 -15.58
N ASP A 39 -0.05 8.84 -15.21
CA ASP A 39 0.04 7.51 -15.82
C ASP A 39 -1.22 6.66 -15.56
N SER A 40 -1.74 6.67 -14.33
CA SER A 40 -2.82 5.77 -13.92
C SER A 40 -4.22 6.34 -14.09
N VAL A 41 -4.38 7.66 -14.26
CA VAL A 41 -5.71 8.30 -14.35
C VAL A 41 -5.81 9.23 -15.54
N ALA A 42 -4.92 10.23 -15.62
CA ALA A 42 -5.06 11.27 -16.64
C ALA A 42 -4.86 10.70 -18.05
N LEU A 43 -3.80 9.94 -18.27
CA LEU A 43 -3.45 9.33 -19.55
C LEU A 43 -4.56 8.39 -20.07
N PRO A 44 -5.05 7.38 -19.32
CA PRO A 44 -6.09 6.49 -19.82
C PRO A 44 -7.39 7.22 -20.12
N VAL A 45 -7.81 8.16 -19.25
CA VAL A 45 -9.04 8.93 -19.45
C VAL A 45 -8.94 9.88 -20.65
N LEU A 46 -7.84 10.64 -20.76
CA LEU A 46 -7.65 11.59 -21.86
C LEU A 46 -7.49 10.87 -23.20
N LEU A 47 -6.63 9.85 -23.27
CA LEU A 47 -6.45 9.07 -24.49
C LEU A 47 -7.73 8.36 -24.92
N TYR A 48 -8.55 7.90 -23.98
CA TYR A 48 -9.87 7.37 -24.30
C TYR A 48 -10.69 8.40 -25.08
N PHE A 49 -10.91 9.61 -24.56
CA PHE A 49 -11.73 10.59 -25.30
C PHE A 49 -11.07 11.07 -26.60
N ILE A 50 -9.76 11.31 -26.58
CA ILE A 50 -9.03 11.80 -27.77
C ILE A 50 -9.07 10.78 -28.90
N LEU A 51 -8.75 9.52 -28.62
CA LEU A 51 -8.66 8.49 -29.65
C LEU A 51 -10.04 7.95 -30.03
N TRP A 52 -10.95 7.78 -29.08
CA TRP A 52 -12.30 7.26 -29.34
C TRP A 52 -13.14 8.20 -30.18
N TYR A 53 -13.05 9.52 -29.94
CA TYR A 53 -13.88 10.51 -30.63
C TYR A 53 -13.11 11.32 -31.69
N GLY A 54 -11.79 11.41 -31.58
CA GLY A 54 -10.95 12.20 -32.49
C GLY A 54 -10.35 11.41 -33.64
N THR A 55 -10.53 10.09 -33.70
CA THR A 55 -9.94 9.25 -34.76
C THR A 55 -10.93 8.20 -35.27
N ASN A 56 -10.63 7.63 -36.43
CA ASN A 56 -11.37 6.49 -37.00
C ASN A 56 -10.68 5.14 -36.70
N LEU A 57 -9.87 5.08 -35.65
CA LEU A 57 -9.22 3.83 -35.24
C LEU A 57 -10.26 2.82 -34.75
N ALA A 58 -10.00 1.54 -34.97
CA ALA A 58 -10.81 0.49 -34.35
C ALA A 58 -10.75 0.63 -32.83
N HIS A 59 -11.90 0.48 -32.16
CA HIS A 59 -12.00 0.63 -30.70
C HIS A 59 -11.03 -0.29 -29.94
N GLN A 60 -10.80 -1.51 -30.46
CA GLN A 60 -9.80 -2.42 -29.94
C GLN A 60 -8.37 -1.83 -29.98
N THR A 61 -8.01 -1.18 -31.08
CA THR A 61 -6.71 -0.50 -31.23
C THR A 61 -6.58 0.68 -30.26
N VAL A 62 -7.66 1.45 -30.06
CA VAL A 62 -7.69 2.55 -29.08
C VAL A 62 -7.33 2.04 -27.68
N PHE A 63 -8.01 1.01 -27.20
CA PHE A 63 -7.71 0.46 -25.88
C PHE A 63 -6.39 -0.31 -25.80
N GLY A 64 -5.92 -0.89 -26.90
CA GLY A 64 -4.56 -1.44 -27.01
C GLY A 64 -3.49 -0.37 -26.79
N ILE A 65 -3.63 0.80 -27.43
CA ILE A 65 -2.72 1.95 -27.25
C ILE A 65 -2.76 2.43 -25.80
N ILE A 66 -3.96 2.63 -25.24
CA ILE A 66 -4.13 3.07 -23.84
C ILE A 66 -3.46 2.10 -22.88
N THR A 67 -3.71 0.80 -23.04
CA THR A 67 -3.18 -0.25 -22.18
C THR A 67 -1.66 -0.34 -22.26
N ALA A 68 -1.07 -0.13 -23.44
CA ALA A 68 0.38 -0.16 -23.64
C ALA A 68 1.10 1.06 -23.05
N LEU A 69 0.42 2.21 -22.97
CA LEU A 69 1.03 3.46 -22.51
C LEU A 69 0.83 3.71 -21.01
N MET A 70 -0.20 3.12 -20.39
CA MET A 70 -0.47 3.29 -18.97
C MET A 70 0.28 2.28 -18.10
N GLY A 71 0.44 2.63 -16.82
CA GLY A 71 0.99 1.74 -15.79
C GLY A 71 2.52 1.67 -15.75
N GLY A 72 3.22 2.47 -16.57
CA GLY A 72 4.68 2.50 -16.60
C GLY A 72 5.31 2.88 -15.26
N THR A 73 4.71 3.84 -14.54
CA THR A 73 5.20 4.28 -13.21
C THR A 73 5.05 3.16 -12.18
N ALA A 74 3.90 2.49 -12.19
CA ALA A 74 3.60 1.40 -11.25
C ALA A 74 4.49 0.17 -11.53
N ILE A 75 4.69 -0.17 -12.79
CA ILE A 75 5.55 -1.28 -13.23
C ILE A 75 7.01 -0.98 -12.87
N PHE A 76 7.48 0.24 -13.11
CA PHE A 76 8.84 0.63 -12.75
C PHE A 76 9.09 0.50 -11.25
N GLU A 77 8.19 1.02 -10.41
CA GLU A 77 8.28 0.91 -8.95
C GLU A 77 8.29 -0.56 -8.51
N TYR A 78 7.42 -1.39 -9.10
CA TYR A 78 7.39 -2.83 -8.81
C TYR A 78 8.74 -3.52 -9.06
N PHE A 79 9.40 -3.22 -10.19
CA PHE A 79 10.70 -3.79 -10.53
C PHE A 79 11.82 -3.21 -9.68
N GLU A 80 11.81 -1.90 -9.40
CA GLU A 80 12.78 -1.29 -8.50
C GLU A 80 12.70 -1.93 -7.11
N ARG A 81 11.48 -2.10 -6.59
CA ARG A 81 11.20 -2.73 -5.31
C ARG A 81 11.68 -4.17 -5.26
N PHE A 82 11.37 -4.96 -6.30
CA PHE A 82 11.85 -6.32 -6.44
C PHE A 82 13.38 -6.39 -6.46
N TRP A 83 14.04 -5.51 -7.22
CA TRP A 83 15.50 -5.42 -7.27
C TRP A 83 16.13 -5.07 -5.92
N ARG A 84 15.54 -4.09 -5.21
CA ARG A 84 15.99 -3.67 -3.87
C ARG A 84 15.92 -4.82 -2.87
N LEU A 85 14.89 -5.67 -2.93
CA LEU A 85 14.75 -6.85 -2.08
C LEU A 85 15.70 -7.99 -2.48
N TRP A 86 15.86 -8.25 -3.78
CA TRP A 86 16.59 -9.42 -4.28
C TRP A 86 18.12 -9.25 -4.29
N LYS A 87 18.66 -8.02 -4.36
CA LYS A 87 20.10 -7.80 -4.48
C LYS A 87 20.89 -8.44 -3.31
N LYS A 88 22.08 -8.98 -3.61
CA LYS A 88 22.91 -9.79 -2.68
C LYS A 88 23.21 -9.11 -1.34
N ASN A 89 23.36 -7.78 -1.33
CA ASN A 89 23.56 -6.96 -0.13
C ASN A 89 22.36 -6.02 0.07
N SER A 90 21.15 -6.58 0.06
CA SER A 90 19.94 -5.78 0.28
C SER A 90 19.92 -5.25 1.71
N THR A 91 19.73 -3.94 1.82
CA THR A 91 19.59 -3.21 3.09
C THR A 91 18.17 -3.29 3.64
N CYS A 92 17.20 -3.80 2.86
CA CYS A 92 15.77 -3.72 3.16
C CYS A 92 15.15 -5.11 3.42
N GLN A 93 15.98 -6.13 3.65
CA GLN A 93 15.53 -7.50 3.84
C GLN A 93 14.58 -7.63 5.03
N VAL A 94 13.61 -8.54 4.87
CA VAL A 94 12.68 -8.93 5.92
C VAL A 94 13.42 -9.63 7.05
N LEU A 95 13.05 -9.30 8.29
CA LEU A 95 13.64 -9.91 9.47
C LEU A 95 13.35 -11.42 9.50
N GLY A 96 14.41 -12.24 9.62
CA GLY A 96 14.29 -13.69 9.73
C GLY A 96 13.93 -14.44 8.44
N ALA A 97 13.89 -13.76 7.28
CA ALA A 97 13.60 -14.39 6.00
C ALA A 97 14.87 -14.76 5.22
N SER A 98 14.74 -15.68 4.26
CA SER A 98 15.82 -16.00 3.30
C SER A 98 16.04 -14.83 2.33
N ARG A 99 17.24 -14.70 1.77
CA ARG A 99 17.58 -13.65 0.79
C ARG A 99 16.66 -13.62 -0.44
N TYR A 100 16.03 -14.74 -0.76
CA TYR A 100 15.15 -14.91 -1.91
C TYR A 100 13.67 -14.68 -1.58
N SER A 101 13.36 -14.47 -0.31
CA SER A 101 12.00 -14.22 0.14
C SER A 101 11.70 -12.73 -0.04
N CYS A 102 10.75 -12.43 -0.92
CA CYS A 102 10.15 -11.10 -0.98
C CYS A 102 9.28 -10.87 0.25
N ASP A 103 9.05 -9.59 0.59
CA ASP A 103 8.13 -9.24 1.66
C ASP A 103 6.67 -9.43 1.24
N PHE A 104 5.78 -9.35 2.22
CA PHE A 104 4.36 -9.62 2.02
C PHE A 104 3.73 -8.63 1.03
N PHE A 105 4.08 -7.34 1.12
CA PHE A 105 3.59 -6.34 0.18
C PHE A 105 4.04 -6.61 -1.27
N GLN A 106 5.25 -7.15 -1.52
CA GLN A 106 5.67 -7.52 -2.89
C GLN A 106 4.74 -8.57 -3.48
N TRP A 107 4.46 -9.63 -2.71
CA TRP A 107 3.61 -10.72 -3.17
C TRP A 107 2.18 -10.26 -3.40
N ASN A 108 1.68 -9.39 -2.52
CA ASN A 108 0.39 -8.76 -2.70
C ASN A 108 0.34 -7.91 -3.99
N LEU A 109 1.34 -7.07 -4.22
CA LEU A 109 1.47 -6.29 -5.45
C LEU A 109 1.49 -7.19 -6.69
N THR A 110 2.24 -8.30 -6.67
CA THR A 110 2.28 -9.26 -7.79
C THR A 110 0.89 -9.81 -8.09
N PHE A 111 0.13 -10.18 -7.07
CA PHE A 111 -1.23 -10.70 -7.23
C PHE A 111 -2.17 -9.65 -7.79
N ILE A 112 -2.11 -8.41 -7.29
CA ILE A 112 -2.89 -7.28 -7.79
C ILE A 112 -2.56 -6.98 -9.25
N PHE A 113 -1.27 -6.90 -9.61
CA PHE A 113 -0.85 -6.68 -10.99
C PHE A 113 -1.35 -7.79 -11.91
N ALA A 114 -1.25 -9.05 -11.50
CA ALA A 114 -1.77 -10.17 -12.28
C ALA A 114 -3.29 -10.02 -12.53
N ALA A 115 -4.06 -9.64 -11.50
CA ALA A 115 -5.49 -9.40 -11.63
C ALA A 115 -5.82 -8.22 -12.58
N ILE A 116 -5.11 -7.10 -12.46
CA ILE A 116 -5.28 -5.94 -13.34
C ILE A 116 -4.93 -6.30 -14.79
N ILE A 117 -3.79 -6.94 -15.01
CA ILE A 117 -3.36 -7.36 -16.36
C ILE A 117 -4.40 -8.29 -16.96
N ALA A 118 -4.91 -9.26 -16.20
CA ALA A 118 -5.98 -10.15 -16.67
C ALA A 118 -7.24 -9.37 -17.07
N LEU A 119 -7.68 -8.40 -16.26
CA LEU A 119 -8.83 -7.54 -16.57
C LEU A 119 -8.62 -6.73 -17.86
N LEU A 120 -7.43 -6.14 -18.02
CA LEU A 120 -7.10 -5.31 -19.17
C LEU A 120 -7.01 -6.13 -20.46
N VAL A 121 -6.38 -7.31 -20.39
CA VAL A 121 -6.29 -8.24 -21.52
C VAL A 121 -7.70 -8.70 -21.90
N VAL A 122 -8.47 -9.25 -20.95
CA VAL A 122 -9.82 -9.74 -21.23
C VAL A 122 -10.73 -8.63 -21.75
N GLY A 123 -10.61 -7.41 -21.22
CA GLY A 123 -11.41 -6.28 -21.67
C GLY A 123 -11.08 -5.80 -23.08
N THR A 124 -9.84 -6.02 -23.54
CA THR A 124 -9.34 -5.56 -24.84
C THR A 124 -9.39 -6.64 -25.92
N LEU A 125 -9.52 -7.92 -25.57
CA LEU A 125 -9.55 -9.03 -26.52
C LEU A 125 -10.69 -8.96 -27.56
N PRO A 126 -11.94 -8.61 -27.20
CA PRO A 126 -13.04 -8.57 -28.18
C PRO A 126 -12.88 -7.45 -29.20
N LYS A 127 -13.46 -7.64 -30.40
CA LYS A 127 -13.47 -6.60 -31.47
C LYS A 127 -14.10 -5.28 -30.98
N GLU A 128 -15.19 -5.40 -30.23
CA GLU A 128 -15.78 -4.29 -29.47
C GLU A 128 -15.35 -4.43 -28.00
N PRO A 129 -14.40 -3.61 -27.53
CA PRO A 129 -13.80 -3.78 -26.22
C PRO A 129 -14.82 -3.57 -25.10
N MET A 130 -14.67 -4.34 -24.02
CA MET A 130 -15.52 -4.25 -22.84
C MET A 130 -15.13 -3.05 -21.98
N VAL A 131 -15.55 -1.86 -22.38
CA VAL A 131 -15.18 -0.59 -21.71
C VAL A 131 -15.48 -0.59 -20.21
N ARG A 132 -16.58 -1.25 -19.80
CA ARG A 132 -16.91 -1.39 -18.37
C ARG A 132 -15.86 -2.19 -17.62
N LEU A 133 -15.33 -3.27 -18.19
CA LEU A 133 -14.26 -4.08 -17.59
C LEU A 133 -12.94 -3.28 -17.53
N LEU A 134 -12.66 -2.50 -18.58
CA LEU A 134 -11.50 -1.61 -18.67
C LEU A 134 -11.57 -0.41 -17.71
N ALA A 135 -12.72 -0.18 -17.07
CA ALA A 135 -12.90 0.81 -16.02
C ALA A 135 -12.71 0.25 -14.60
N LEU A 136 -12.55 -1.08 -14.46
CA LEU A 136 -12.39 -1.75 -13.16
C LEU A 136 -10.97 -1.88 -12.59
N PRO A 137 -9.85 -1.53 -13.26
CA PRO A 137 -8.52 -1.68 -12.66
C PRO A 137 -8.38 -1.10 -11.23
N LEU A 138 -8.69 0.19 -11.02
CA LEU A 138 -8.57 0.81 -9.69
C LEU A 138 -9.62 0.33 -8.67
N PRO A 139 -10.90 0.12 -9.04
CA PRO A 139 -11.85 -0.55 -8.16
C PRO A 139 -11.39 -1.94 -7.71
N THR A 140 -10.77 -2.71 -8.60
CA THR A 140 -10.19 -4.01 -8.28
C THR A 140 -9.00 -3.90 -7.33
N VAL A 141 -8.11 -2.92 -7.51
CA VAL A 141 -7.04 -2.64 -6.53
C VAL A 141 -7.63 -2.40 -5.14
N LEU A 142 -8.64 -1.54 -5.03
CA LEU A 142 -9.29 -1.26 -3.75
C LEU A 142 -9.99 -2.48 -3.16
N ALA A 143 -10.64 -3.30 -3.99
CA ALA A 143 -11.29 -4.53 -3.53
C ALA A 143 -10.27 -5.53 -2.98
N LEU A 144 -9.17 -5.77 -3.71
CA LEU A 144 -8.16 -6.75 -3.30
C LEU A 144 -7.39 -6.30 -2.06
N LEU A 145 -6.93 -5.05 -2.02
CA LEU A 145 -6.28 -4.48 -0.83
C LEU A 145 -7.24 -4.39 0.35
N GLY A 146 -8.47 -3.90 0.13
CA GLY A 146 -9.48 -3.78 1.18
C GLY A 146 -9.83 -5.14 1.79
N LEU A 147 -9.97 -6.18 0.96
CA LEU A 147 -10.27 -7.53 1.41
C LEU A 147 -9.10 -8.12 2.18
N GLU A 148 -7.88 -8.00 1.66
CA GLU A 148 -6.67 -8.46 2.36
C GLU A 148 -6.52 -7.79 3.73
N LEU A 149 -6.58 -6.45 3.76
CA LEU A 149 -6.46 -5.70 5.01
C LEU A 149 -7.55 -6.11 5.99
N SER A 150 -8.76 -6.38 5.52
CA SER A 150 -9.87 -6.86 6.35
C SER A 150 -9.60 -8.26 6.91
N ILE A 151 -9.11 -9.19 6.09
CA ILE A 151 -8.77 -10.56 6.51
C ILE A 151 -7.65 -10.54 7.56
N LEU A 152 -6.59 -9.76 7.31
CA LEU A 152 -5.48 -9.62 8.26
C LEU A 152 -5.94 -8.98 9.58
N GLU A 153 -6.81 -7.97 9.50
CA GLU A 153 -7.35 -7.29 10.67
C GLU A 153 -8.29 -8.17 11.48
N LEU A 154 -9.13 -8.98 10.82
CA LEU A 154 -9.93 -10.02 11.49
C LEU A 154 -9.01 -11.00 12.21
N GLY A 155 -7.93 -11.45 11.56
CA GLY A 155 -6.94 -12.31 12.19
C GLY A 155 -6.28 -11.69 13.43
N TYR A 156 -5.98 -10.39 13.38
CA TYR A 156 -5.50 -9.63 14.54
C TYR A 156 -6.54 -9.60 15.67
N MET A 157 -7.79 -9.24 15.38
CA MET A 157 -8.87 -9.12 16.39
C MET A 157 -9.16 -10.45 17.08
N TYR A 158 -9.18 -11.56 16.33
CA TYR A 158 -9.37 -12.91 16.86
C TYR A 158 -8.07 -13.55 17.39
N ARG A 159 -6.95 -12.82 17.37
CA ARG A 159 -5.62 -13.30 17.80
C ARG A 159 -5.20 -14.60 17.12
N TRP A 160 -5.51 -14.74 15.84
CA TRP A 160 -5.05 -15.87 15.03
C TRP A 160 -3.53 -15.90 14.96
N ARG A 161 -2.99 -17.11 14.98
CA ARG A 161 -1.56 -17.35 14.76
C ARG A 161 -1.29 -17.38 13.27
N SER A 162 -0.28 -16.63 12.83
CA SER A 162 0.07 -16.52 11.42
C SER A 162 0.43 -17.91 10.85
N PRO A 163 -0.28 -18.42 9.82
CA PRO A 163 -0.06 -19.76 9.29
C PRO A 163 1.26 -19.90 8.53
N PHE A 164 1.78 -18.78 8.01
CA PHE A 164 3.08 -18.63 7.34
C PHE A 164 3.75 -17.32 7.80
N GLN A 165 4.95 -17.04 7.32
CA GLN A 165 5.63 -15.78 7.64
C GLN A 165 5.01 -14.62 6.85
N ILE A 166 4.56 -13.58 7.55
CA ILE A 166 4.01 -12.36 6.96
C ILE A 166 4.98 -11.23 7.29
N SER A 167 5.83 -10.89 6.32
CA SER A 167 6.95 -9.95 6.50
C SER A 167 7.75 -10.28 7.78
N SER A 168 7.96 -9.31 8.69
CA SER A 168 8.75 -9.58 9.90
C SER A 168 8.02 -10.40 10.97
N VAL A 169 6.75 -10.79 10.75
CA VAL A 169 6.00 -11.65 11.68
C VAL A 169 6.21 -13.12 11.30
N SER A 170 6.90 -13.84 12.17
CA SER A 170 7.21 -15.26 11.98
C SER A 170 5.96 -16.14 12.06
N ARG A 171 6.01 -17.28 11.38
CA ARG A 171 4.98 -18.32 11.49
C ARG A 171 4.69 -18.67 12.95
N GLY A 172 3.42 -18.75 13.31
CA GLY A 172 2.95 -19.10 14.66
C GLY A 172 2.85 -17.92 15.63
N GLN A 173 3.36 -16.73 15.28
CA GLN A 173 3.14 -15.52 16.07
C GLN A 173 1.72 -14.97 15.88
N ILE A 174 1.21 -14.26 16.88
CA ILE A 174 -0.07 -13.57 16.77
C ILE A 174 0.06 -12.49 15.68
N MET A 175 -0.93 -12.44 14.80
CA MET A 175 -0.98 -11.43 13.74
C MET A 175 -0.94 -10.01 14.33
N ARG A 176 -0.43 -9.06 13.55
CA ARG A 176 -0.42 -7.63 13.89
C ARG A 176 -1.53 -6.92 13.11
N PRO A 177 -1.93 -5.70 13.51
CA PRO A 177 -2.85 -4.90 12.71
C PRO A 177 -2.41 -4.84 11.25
N SER A 178 -3.34 -4.96 10.31
CA SER A 178 -3.04 -5.10 8.90
C SER A 178 -2.17 -3.97 8.33
N ILE A 179 -2.39 -2.73 8.78
CA ILE A 179 -1.60 -1.57 8.36
C ILE A 179 -0.12 -1.66 8.80
N TYR A 180 0.19 -2.44 9.84
CA TYR A 180 1.57 -2.66 10.28
C TYR A 180 2.43 -3.19 9.14
N PHE A 181 1.93 -4.18 8.40
CA PHE A 181 2.67 -4.81 7.30
C PHE A 181 2.90 -3.84 6.14
N ILE A 182 1.88 -3.07 5.79
CA ILE A 182 1.97 -2.03 4.74
C ILE A 182 3.00 -0.98 5.11
N VAL A 183 2.95 -0.44 6.33
CA VAL A 183 3.90 0.57 6.79
C VAL A 183 5.31 0.01 6.85
N GLU A 184 5.47 -1.19 7.40
CA GLU A 184 6.76 -1.86 7.49
C GLU A 184 7.42 -2.01 6.12
N ASP A 185 6.69 -2.58 5.16
CA ASP A 185 7.23 -2.96 3.86
C ASP A 185 7.43 -1.74 2.94
N ILE A 186 6.47 -0.81 2.87
CA ILE A 186 6.60 0.39 2.05
C ILE A 186 7.72 1.29 2.58
N VAL A 187 7.76 1.54 3.89
CA VAL A 187 8.77 2.45 4.44
C VAL A 187 10.16 1.82 4.37
N ALA A 188 10.30 0.52 4.62
CA ALA A 188 11.59 -0.15 4.54
C ALA A 188 12.16 -0.13 3.11
N VAL A 189 11.34 -0.35 2.08
CA VAL A 189 11.82 -0.53 0.70
C VAL A 189 11.74 0.77 -0.10
N ASP A 190 10.55 1.34 -0.25
CA ASP A 190 10.23 2.48 -1.10
C ASP A 190 10.55 3.81 -0.38
N GLY A 191 10.30 3.80 0.94
CA GLY A 191 10.63 4.88 1.85
C GLY A 191 12.11 4.99 2.19
N ASP A 192 12.94 4.02 1.78
CA ASP A 192 14.39 3.99 2.06
C ASP A 192 14.70 3.97 3.58
N GLY A 193 13.80 3.37 4.36
CA GLY A 193 13.94 3.16 5.81
C GLY A 193 14.76 1.92 6.17
N ALA A 194 14.96 1.00 5.22
CA ALA A 194 15.77 -0.21 5.36
C ALA A 194 15.33 -1.14 6.51
N THR A 195 16.13 -2.17 6.79
CA THR A 195 15.89 -3.12 7.89
C THR A 195 15.91 -2.43 9.26
N SER A 196 16.64 -1.31 9.40
CA SER A 196 16.66 -0.53 10.65
C SER A 196 15.28 0.03 11.00
N PHE A 197 14.50 0.48 10.01
CA PHE A 197 13.12 0.90 10.25
C PHE A 197 12.24 -0.27 10.70
N ARG A 198 12.39 -1.47 10.12
CA ARG A 198 11.62 -2.66 10.54
C ARG A 198 11.86 -2.99 12.02
N ILE A 199 13.13 -2.92 12.45
CA ILE A 199 13.52 -3.15 13.85
C ILE A 199 12.88 -2.11 14.77
N ARG A 200 13.05 -0.81 14.49
CA ARG A 200 12.50 0.27 15.32
C ARG A 200 10.96 0.28 15.35
N LEU A 201 10.32 -0.02 14.22
CA LEU A 201 8.87 -0.17 14.15
C LEU A 201 8.39 -1.32 15.06
N ASN A 202 9.10 -2.45 15.03
CA ASN A 202 8.82 -3.57 15.91
C ASN A 202 9.02 -3.21 17.39
N GLU A 203 10.12 -2.55 17.74
CA GLU A 203 10.41 -2.11 19.11
C GLU A 203 9.32 -1.17 19.65
N ARG A 204 8.94 -0.14 18.89
CA ARG A 204 7.87 0.77 19.28
C ARG A 204 6.53 0.06 19.39
N TYR A 205 6.22 -0.85 18.47
CA TYR A 205 5.02 -1.67 18.53
C TYR A 205 4.93 -2.52 19.80
N GLN A 206 6.04 -3.12 20.22
CA GLN A 206 6.07 -3.90 21.46
C GLN A 206 6.00 -3.01 22.70
N ALA A 207 6.66 -1.85 22.68
CA ALA A 207 6.75 -0.94 23.82
C ALA A 207 5.44 -0.18 24.11
N SER A 208 4.73 0.28 23.09
CA SER A 208 3.61 1.22 23.24
C SER A 208 2.24 0.60 22.95
N PRO A 209 1.39 0.36 23.97
CA PRO A 209 -0.01 -0.04 23.77
C PRO A 209 -0.81 0.99 22.96
N TYR A 210 -0.51 2.28 23.15
CA TYR A 210 -1.15 3.38 22.43
C TYR A 210 -0.86 3.31 20.93
N PHE A 211 0.40 3.08 20.55
CA PHE A 211 0.81 2.89 19.15
C PHE A 211 0.08 1.71 18.51
N ARG A 212 -0.03 0.58 19.22
CA ARG A 212 -0.76 -0.59 18.72
C ARG A 212 -2.23 -0.29 18.47
N LYS A 213 -2.88 0.43 19.39
CA LYS A 213 -4.26 0.87 19.23
C LYS A 213 -4.43 1.81 18.04
N MET A 214 -3.51 2.76 17.85
CA MET A 214 -3.51 3.64 16.68
C MET A 214 -3.43 2.84 15.37
N LEU A 215 -2.50 1.86 15.28
CA LEU A 215 -2.39 1.02 14.09
C LEU A 215 -3.67 0.22 13.82
N HIS A 216 -4.29 -0.36 14.85
CA HIS A 216 -5.58 -1.05 14.74
C HIS A 216 -6.68 -0.13 14.17
N GLN A 217 -6.79 1.10 14.70
CA GLN A 217 -7.77 2.07 14.21
C GLN A 217 -7.51 2.46 12.75
N LEU A 218 -6.24 2.64 12.38
CA LEU A 218 -5.85 2.95 11.00
C LEU A 218 -6.13 1.79 10.05
N SER A 219 -5.89 0.55 10.48
CA SER A 219 -6.26 -0.64 9.71
C SER A 219 -7.75 -0.63 9.35
N LEU A 220 -8.63 -0.43 10.32
CA LEU A 220 -10.07 -0.38 10.09
C LEU A 220 -10.47 0.83 9.22
N PHE A 221 -9.82 1.98 9.43
CA PHE A 221 -10.06 3.21 8.67
C PHE A 221 -9.73 3.08 7.18
N TRP A 222 -8.75 2.25 6.82
CA TRP A 222 -8.42 1.96 5.43
C TRP A 222 -9.19 0.76 4.87
N ALA A 223 -9.25 -0.35 5.61
CA ALA A 223 -9.81 -1.61 5.13
C ALA A 223 -11.31 -1.51 4.79
N LEU A 224 -12.13 -1.00 5.72
CA LEU A 224 -13.58 -1.00 5.54
C LEU A 224 -14.02 -0.01 4.44
N PRO A 225 -13.56 1.26 4.42
CA PRO A 225 -13.98 2.18 3.38
C PRO A 225 -13.40 1.83 2.00
N ALA A 226 -12.22 1.19 1.92
CA ALA A 226 -11.70 0.68 0.64
C ALA A 226 -12.69 -0.31 0.00
N MET A 227 -13.24 -1.24 0.79
CA MET A 227 -14.26 -2.19 0.31
C MET A 227 -15.54 -1.50 -0.12
N VAL A 228 -16.03 -0.53 0.66
CA VAL A 228 -17.25 0.24 0.33
C VAL A 228 -17.06 1.02 -0.97
N VAL A 229 -15.92 1.68 -1.15
CA VAL A 229 -15.61 2.45 -2.36
C VAL A 229 -15.39 1.54 -3.56
N ALA A 230 -14.76 0.37 -3.37
CA ALA A 230 -14.60 -0.61 -4.44
C ALA A 230 -15.96 -1.12 -4.94
N VAL A 231 -16.85 -1.53 -4.04
CA VAL A 231 -18.20 -2.00 -4.36
C VAL A 231 -19.03 -0.88 -4.98
N GLY A 232 -19.02 0.32 -4.38
CA GLY A 232 -19.74 1.48 -4.88
C GLY A 232 -19.29 1.90 -6.27
N THR A 233 -17.97 1.98 -6.51
CA THR A 233 -17.44 2.33 -7.83
C THR A 233 -17.76 1.25 -8.87
N THR A 234 -17.64 -0.02 -8.50
CA THR A 234 -18.02 -1.14 -9.38
C THR A 234 -19.50 -1.06 -9.75
N PHE A 235 -20.38 -0.79 -8.78
CA PHE A 235 -21.81 -0.59 -9.04
C PHE A 235 -22.04 0.57 -10.03
N LEU A 236 -21.41 1.74 -9.81
CA LEU A 236 -21.50 2.88 -10.73
C LEU A 236 -21.03 2.51 -12.15
N VAL A 237 -19.93 1.77 -12.26
CA VAL A 237 -19.38 1.30 -13.55
C VAL A 237 -20.39 0.44 -14.30
N PHE A 238 -21.19 -0.39 -13.63
CA PHE A 238 -22.21 -1.23 -14.28
C PHE A 238 -23.57 -0.55 -14.47
N SER A 239 -23.91 0.46 -13.67
CA SER A 239 -25.21 1.14 -13.73
C SER A 239 -25.25 2.34 -14.70
N LEU A 240 -24.12 2.98 -14.97
CA LEU A 240 -24.07 4.23 -15.75
C LEU A 240 -23.82 4.00 -17.25
N LYS A 241 -23.88 5.10 -18.02
CA LYS A 241 -23.52 5.13 -19.45
C LYS A 241 -22.02 4.91 -19.62
N ARG A 242 -21.62 4.29 -20.72
CA ARG A 242 -20.23 3.87 -21.04
C ARG A 242 -19.16 4.87 -20.64
N ASP A 243 -19.24 6.10 -21.13
CA ASP A 243 -18.20 7.10 -20.93
C ASP A 243 -18.09 7.52 -19.46
N LEU A 244 -19.24 7.69 -18.80
CA LEU A 244 -19.28 8.03 -17.39
C LEU A 244 -18.78 6.87 -16.53
N SER A 245 -19.14 5.63 -16.88
CA SER A 245 -18.60 4.42 -16.26
C SER A 245 -17.08 4.38 -16.36
N TYR A 246 -16.52 4.67 -17.54
CA TYR A 246 -15.07 4.67 -17.75
C TYR A 246 -14.38 5.72 -16.86
N VAL A 247 -14.83 6.97 -16.91
CA VAL A 247 -14.23 8.07 -16.11
C VAL A 247 -14.32 7.78 -14.61
N LEU A 248 -15.50 7.41 -14.11
CA LEU A 248 -15.69 7.20 -12.68
C LEU A 248 -14.91 6.01 -12.15
N GLY A 249 -14.74 4.96 -12.97
CA GLY A 249 -13.90 3.82 -12.62
C GLY A 249 -12.46 4.21 -12.29
N TRP A 250 -11.89 5.18 -13.01
CA TRP A 250 -10.53 5.66 -12.76
C TRP A 250 -10.45 6.77 -11.70
N VAL A 251 -11.36 7.75 -11.74
CA VAL A 251 -11.24 8.97 -10.93
C VAL A 251 -11.66 8.76 -9.47
N VAL A 252 -12.76 8.02 -9.23
CA VAL A 252 -13.33 7.88 -7.89
C VAL A 252 -12.37 7.19 -6.91
N PRO A 253 -11.77 6.02 -7.24
CA PRO A 253 -10.84 5.34 -6.34
C PRO A 253 -9.61 6.21 -6.01
N PHE A 254 -9.07 6.89 -7.02
CA PHE A 254 -7.88 7.71 -6.86
C PHE A 254 -8.15 8.93 -5.96
N THR A 255 -9.27 9.61 -6.20
CA THR A 255 -9.67 10.78 -5.42
C THR A 255 -9.95 10.40 -3.96
N TRP A 256 -10.63 9.27 -3.74
CA TRP A 256 -10.83 8.72 -2.40
C TRP A 256 -9.49 8.45 -1.69
N ALA A 257 -8.57 7.74 -2.35
CA ALA A 257 -7.26 7.40 -1.79
C ALA A 257 -6.45 8.66 -1.43
N ALA A 258 -6.49 9.70 -2.27
CA ALA A 258 -5.81 10.98 -1.99
C ALA A 258 -6.37 11.67 -0.74
N ILE A 259 -7.70 11.74 -0.59
CA ILE A 259 -8.36 12.33 0.58
C ILE A 259 -8.02 11.53 1.85
N TRP A 260 -8.06 10.20 1.76
CA TRP A 260 -7.73 9.31 2.88
C TRP A 260 -6.27 9.41 3.30
N ALA A 261 -5.35 9.53 2.35
CA ALA A 261 -3.93 9.73 2.62
C ALA A 261 -3.68 11.03 3.40
N VAL A 262 -4.26 12.15 2.96
CA VAL A 262 -4.13 13.45 3.66
C VAL A 262 -4.70 13.39 5.07
N THR A 263 -5.86 12.74 5.23
CA THR A 263 -6.52 12.54 6.53
C THR A 263 -5.64 11.70 7.46
N THR A 264 -5.10 10.59 6.95
CA THR A 264 -4.20 9.69 7.68
C THR A 264 -2.95 10.42 8.16
N ILE A 265 -2.33 11.25 7.30
CA ILE A 265 -1.12 12.01 7.68
C ILE A 265 -1.40 12.90 8.89
N LYS A 266 -2.51 13.66 8.86
CA LYS A 266 -2.88 14.55 9.96
C LYS A 266 -3.23 13.78 11.23
N TRP A 267 -3.96 12.67 11.09
CA TRP A 267 -4.31 11.78 12.19
C TRP A 267 -3.05 11.23 12.86
N VAL A 268 -2.18 10.55 12.12
CA VAL A 268 -0.96 9.94 12.66
C VAL A 268 -0.07 10.98 13.35
N GLN A 269 0.11 12.16 12.75
CA GLN A 269 0.89 13.24 13.38
C GLN A 269 0.31 13.73 14.71
N ARG A 270 -1.01 13.68 14.88
CA ARG A 270 -1.66 14.00 16.15
C ARG A 270 -1.44 12.87 17.16
N GLU A 271 -1.70 11.64 16.78
CA GLU A 271 -1.60 10.48 17.67
C GLU A 271 -0.17 10.24 18.16
N LEU A 272 0.84 10.37 17.30
CA LEU A 272 2.24 10.25 17.71
C LEU A 272 2.66 11.34 18.70
N ARG A 273 2.04 12.53 18.66
CA ARG A 273 2.28 13.59 19.65
C ARG A 273 1.62 13.27 20.98
N ILE A 274 0.39 12.75 20.95
CA ILE A 274 -0.32 12.33 22.16
C ILE A 274 0.41 11.16 22.82
N GLU A 275 0.84 10.18 22.03
CA GLU A 275 1.64 9.05 22.50
C GLU A 275 2.90 9.51 23.25
N GLN A 276 3.63 10.48 22.69
CA GLN A 276 4.80 11.05 23.33
C GLN A 276 4.44 11.71 24.66
N MET A 277 3.39 12.54 24.69
CA MET A 277 2.94 13.22 25.92
C MET A 277 2.54 12.24 27.02
N LEU A 278 1.83 11.16 26.67
CA LEU A 278 1.43 10.12 27.63
C LEU A 278 2.66 9.35 28.13
N TRP A 279 3.60 9.03 27.24
CA TRP A 279 4.84 8.36 27.62
C TRP A 279 5.66 9.19 28.61
N ASP A 280 5.77 10.50 28.38
CA ASP A 280 6.50 11.40 29.27
C ASP A 280 5.82 11.53 30.66
N GLN A 281 4.50 11.35 30.74
CA GLN A 281 3.75 11.35 32.01
C GLN A 281 3.89 10.03 32.79
N ASP A 282 4.04 8.90 32.10
CA ASP A 282 4.13 7.57 32.71
C ASP A 282 5.53 7.25 33.27
N ILE A 283 6.56 8.07 33.00
CA ILE A 283 7.91 7.90 33.58
C ILE A 283 7.92 8.43 35.02
N PRO A 284 8.06 7.56 36.05
CA PRO A 284 8.11 8.00 37.43
C PRO A 284 9.46 8.68 37.70
N GLY A 285 9.46 10.02 37.81
CA GLY A 285 10.67 10.80 38.11
C GLY A 285 10.64 12.32 37.88
N GLN A 286 9.48 12.93 37.57
CA GLN A 286 9.34 14.39 37.45
C GLN A 286 8.33 14.98 38.46
N THR A 287 8.40 14.52 39.71
CA THR A 287 7.83 15.23 40.87
C THR A 287 8.91 15.44 41.92
#